data_AF-A0A2R6EP43-F1
#
_entry.id   AF-A0A2R6EP43-F1
#
_cell.length_a   1.000
_cell.length_b   1.000
_cell.length_c   1.000
_cell.angle_alpha   90.00
_cell.angle_beta   90.00
_cell.angle_gamma   90.00
#
_symmetry.space_group_name_H-M   'P 1'
#
loop_
_entity.id
_entity.type
_entity.pdbx_description
1 polymer ?
#
loop_
_entity_poly.entity_id
_entity_poly.type
_entity_poly.pdbx_seq_one_letter_code
_entity_poly.pdbx_strand_id
1 'polypeptide(L)'
;MATVETCLDALREAAARFGESPTKAQYDASGFNPSSTTIVRLVGSWNEAKEQAGLETYTQAESGGTAVEPKPEWLELPTEDDWGELTSQQRWYYKNRENRIQQKEERRRSLRRWFTGHKQNNYDCERCGESRPECLDFHHTDEKTLDVTRMVNHGCSKKRILSEIGRCTPICANCHRKLHAEDYPTQRTDSEPPLDRRMLVLRRKQDLGGCNRCDATDPRCLDFHHPDGKAAGIARMVADTQPRDAIRRELDRCELLCANCHRREHHADGD
;
A
#
# COMPACT_ATOMS: atom_id res chain seq x y z
N MET A 1 -51.19 4.72 22.07
CA MET A 1 -49.75 4.52 21.79
C MET A 1 -49.43 3.08 22.17
N ALA A 2 -48.62 2.37 21.39
CA ALA A 2 -48.21 1.00 21.76
C ALA A 2 -47.39 1.05 23.06
N THR A 3 -47.80 0.25 24.04
CA THR A 3 -47.09 0.02 25.31
C THR A 3 -46.44 -1.37 25.29
N VAL A 4 -45.48 -1.61 26.19
CA VAL A 4 -44.88 -2.95 26.38
C VAL A 4 -45.96 -4.02 26.55
N GLU A 5 -46.98 -3.75 27.36
CA GLU A 5 -48.08 -4.68 27.61
C GLU A 5 -48.90 -5.00 26.34
N THR A 6 -49.22 -4.00 25.53
CA THR A 6 -49.89 -4.23 24.23
C THR A 6 -49.04 -5.04 23.24
N CYS A 7 -47.72 -4.99 23.36
CA CYS A 7 -46.81 -5.81 22.57
C CYS A 7 -46.81 -7.27 23.02
N LEU A 8 -46.84 -7.53 24.33
CA LEU A 8 -46.90 -8.89 24.88
C LEU A 8 -48.24 -9.56 24.60
N ASP A 9 -49.35 -8.82 24.71
CA ASP A 9 -50.68 -9.35 24.41
C ASP A 9 -50.84 -9.70 22.93
N ALA A 10 -50.31 -8.88 22.03
CA ALA A 10 -50.32 -9.18 20.60
C ALA A 10 -49.47 -10.43 20.26
N LEU A 11 -48.40 -10.71 21.01
CA LEU A 11 -47.62 -11.96 20.87
C LEU A 11 -48.40 -13.17 21.36
N ARG A 12 -49.10 -13.07 22.49
CA ARG A 12 -49.96 -14.14 23.02
C ARG A 12 -51.12 -14.45 22.08
N GLU A 13 -51.75 -13.42 21.51
CA GLU A 13 -52.81 -13.57 20.51
C GLU A 13 -52.31 -14.24 19.23
N ALA A 14 -51.13 -13.83 18.75
CA ALA A 14 -50.47 -14.48 17.62
C ALA A 14 -50.17 -15.96 17.90
N ALA A 15 -49.67 -16.28 19.10
CA ALA A 15 -49.41 -17.67 19.49
C ALA A 15 -50.69 -18.52 19.56
N ALA A 16 -51.77 -17.97 20.12
CA ALA A 16 -53.06 -18.63 20.15
C ALA A 16 -53.61 -18.88 18.73
N ARG A 17 -53.38 -17.94 17.80
CA ARG A 17 -53.82 -18.06 16.40
C ARG A 17 -53.05 -19.12 15.61
N PHE A 18 -51.75 -19.23 15.82
CA PHE A 18 -50.93 -20.24 15.11
C PHE A 18 -50.92 -21.60 15.80
N GLY A 19 -51.36 -21.67 17.07
CA GLY A 19 -51.26 -22.89 17.88
C GLY A 19 -49.82 -23.21 18.31
N GLU A 20 -48.88 -22.31 18.02
CA GLU A 20 -47.45 -22.43 18.32
C GLU A 20 -46.85 -21.06 18.60
N SER A 21 -45.64 -21.05 19.15
CA SER A 21 -44.92 -19.83 19.47
C SER A 21 -44.43 -19.12 18.20
N PRO A 22 -44.93 -17.92 17.82
CA PRO A 22 -44.67 -17.34 16.50
C PRO A 22 -43.20 -17.03 16.25
N THR A 23 -42.72 -17.34 15.04
CA THR A 23 -41.49 -16.76 14.50
C THR A 23 -41.73 -15.30 14.10
N LYS A 24 -40.65 -14.50 14.05
CA LYS A 24 -40.76 -13.09 13.62
C LYS A 24 -41.36 -12.97 12.21
N ALA A 25 -40.96 -13.85 11.29
CA ALA A 25 -41.48 -13.87 9.93
C ALA A 25 -42.97 -14.23 9.85
N GLN A 26 -43.43 -15.22 10.61
CA GLN A 26 -44.87 -15.57 10.69
C GLN A 26 -45.69 -14.40 11.25
N TYR A 27 -45.18 -13.72 12.28
CA TYR A 27 -45.84 -12.57 12.88
C TYR A 27 -45.99 -11.41 11.88
N ASP A 28 -44.91 -11.08 11.16
CA ASP A 28 -44.89 -10.02 10.14
C ASP A 28 -45.83 -10.31 8.97
N ALA A 29 -45.91 -11.58 8.53
CA ALA A 29 -46.79 -12.00 7.46
C ALA A 29 -48.29 -11.97 7.83
N SER A 30 -48.60 -11.91 9.13
CA SER A 30 -49.97 -12.06 9.64
C SER A 30 -50.67 -10.74 9.93
N GLY A 31 -49.97 -9.61 9.74
CA GLY A 31 -50.55 -8.27 9.83
C GLY A 31 -50.93 -7.84 11.25
N PHE A 32 -50.35 -8.46 12.27
CA PHE A 32 -50.58 -8.06 13.67
C PHE A 32 -50.04 -6.66 13.95
N ASN A 33 -50.74 -5.96 14.86
CA ASN A 33 -50.36 -4.63 15.32
C ASN A 33 -50.36 -4.65 16.87
N PRO A 34 -49.29 -4.21 17.55
CA PRO A 34 -48.08 -3.51 17.05
C PRO A 34 -47.15 -4.35 16.17
N SER A 35 -46.46 -3.73 15.21
CA SER A 35 -45.54 -4.44 14.30
C SER A 35 -44.36 -5.08 15.05
N SER A 36 -43.73 -6.12 14.48
CA SER A 36 -42.55 -6.76 15.11
C SER A 36 -41.42 -5.79 15.41
N THR A 37 -41.26 -4.77 14.57
CA THR A 37 -40.27 -3.70 14.76
C THR A 37 -40.62 -2.83 15.97
N THR A 38 -41.91 -2.58 16.21
CA THR A 38 -42.39 -1.83 17.38
C THR A 38 -42.18 -2.63 18.67
N ILE A 39 -42.43 -3.94 18.62
CA ILE A 39 -42.21 -4.87 19.73
C ILE A 39 -40.72 -4.90 20.11
N VAL A 40 -39.82 -5.12 19.14
CA VAL A 40 -38.37 -5.11 19.38
C VAL A 40 -37.91 -3.75 19.94
N ARG A 41 -38.43 -2.64 19.42
CA ARG A 41 -38.04 -1.31 19.90
C ARG A 41 -38.45 -1.04 21.36
N LEU A 42 -39.62 -1.52 21.78
CA LEU A 42 -40.15 -1.26 23.12
C LEU A 42 -39.66 -2.26 24.17
N VAL A 43 -39.44 -3.51 23.76
CA VAL A 43 -39.11 -4.62 24.67
C VAL A 43 -37.63 -4.99 24.63
N GLY A 44 -36.90 -4.61 23.58
CA GLY A 44 -35.46 -4.84 23.44
C GLY A 44 -35.15 -5.86 22.34
N SER A 45 -35.52 -7.12 22.55
CA SER A 45 -35.34 -8.19 21.56
C SER A 45 -36.60 -9.02 21.34
N TRP A 46 -36.67 -9.73 20.20
CA TRP A 46 -37.81 -10.58 19.87
C TRP A 46 -37.97 -11.75 20.85
N ASN A 47 -36.85 -12.36 21.24
CA ASN A 47 -36.85 -13.47 22.20
C ASN A 47 -37.21 -13.00 23.61
N GLU A 48 -36.70 -11.84 24.04
CA GLU A 48 -37.09 -11.23 25.32
C GLU A 48 -38.59 -10.91 25.37
N ALA A 49 -39.16 -10.45 24.26
CA ALA A 49 -40.61 -10.24 24.16
C ALA A 49 -41.40 -11.55 24.24
N LYS A 50 -40.92 -12.64 23.63
CA LYS A 50 -41.54 -13.97 23.75
C LYS A 50 -41.43 -14.52 25.17
N GLU A 51 -40.28 -14.36 25.81
CA GLU A 51 -40.05 -14.79 27.20
C GLU A 51 -41.00 -14.05 28.17
N GLN A 52 -41.10 -12.73 28.06
CA GLN A 52 -42.05 -11.93 28.86
C GLN A 52 -43.52 -12.26 28.55
N ALA A 53 -43.81 -12.72 27.32
CA ALA A 53 -45.14 -13.17 26.93
C ALA A 53 -45.47 -14.61 27.42
N GLY A 54 -44.50 -15.33 27.98
CA GLY A 54 -44.64 -16.74 28.39
C GLY A 54 -44.60 -17.73 27.23
N LEU A 55 -43.96 -17.34 26.11
CA LEU A 55 -43.88 -18.11 24.87
C LEU A 55 -42.49 -18.70 24.69
N GLU A 56 -42.42 -19.91 24.10
CA GLU A 56 -41.13 -20.56 23.82
C GLU A 56 -40.25 -19.68 22.94
N THR A 57 -39.04 -19.37 23.41
CA THR A 57 -38.04 -18.61 22.64
C THR A 57 -37.28 -19.53 21.71
N TYR A 58 -36.96 -19.05 20.51
CA TYR A 58 -36.07 -19.80 19.64
C TYR A 58 -34.63 -19.41 19.93
N THR A 59 -33.78 -20.41 20.12
CA THR A 59 -32.33 -20.15 20.14
C THR A 59 -31.83 -19.97 18.70
N GLN A 60 -30.71 -19.27 18.54
CA GLN A 60 -30.06 -19.13 17.24
C GLN A 60 -29.67 -20.49 16.62
N ALA A 61 -29.61 -21.55 17.44
CA ALA A 61 -29.42 -22.94 17.01
C ALA A 61 -30.64 -23.50 16.23
N GLU A 62 -31.86 -23.11 16.60
CA GLU A 62 -33.11 -23.58 15.97
C GLU A 62 -33.50 -22.74 14.74
N SER A 63 -32.97 -21.53 14.65
CA SER A 63 -33.20 -20.61 13.52
C SER A 63 -32.45 -21.01 12.24
N GLY A 64 -31.76 -22.17 12.25
CA GLY A 64 -30.90 -22.58 11.16
C GLY A 64 -29.85 -21.50 10.86
N GLY A 65 -28.93 -21.26 11.81
CA GLY A 65 -27.70 -20.56 11.45
C GLY A 65 -27.16 -21.19 10.17
N THR A 66 -26.86 -20.37 9.15
CA THR A 66 -26.43 -20.89 7.84
C THR A 66 -25.30 -21.87 8.10
N ALA A 67 -25.49 -23.13 7.72
CA ALA A 67 -24.51 -24.18 7.94
C ALA A 67 -23.15 -23.67 7.47
N VAL A 68 -22.15 -23.74 8.35
CA VAL A 68 -20.80 -23.29 8.00
C VAL A 68 -20.32 -24.20 6.87
N GLU A 69 -20.17 -23.63 5.68
CA GLU A 69 -19.62 -24.36 4.53
C GLU A 69 -18.23 -24.91 4.89
N PRO A 70 -17.88 -26.12 4.42
CA PRO A 70 -16.58 -26.72 4.71
C PRO A 70 -15.44 -25.81 4.21
N LYS A 71 -14.29 -25.89 4.89
CA LYS A 71 -13.10 -25.14 4.50
C LYS A 71 -12.73 -25.50 3.05
N PRO A 72 -12.56 -24.52 2.15
CA PRO A 72 -12.11 -24.81 0.80
C PRO A 72 -10.74 -25.52 0.82
N GLU A 73 -10.55 -26.50 -0.06
CA GLU A 73 -9.30 -27.29 -0.12
C GLU A 73 -8.07 -26.44 -0.45
N TRP A 74 -8.25 -25.42 -1.28
CA TRP A 74 -7.19 -24.49 -1.68
C TRP A 74 -6.80 -23.47 -0.59
N LEU A 75 -7.52 -23.41 0.53
CA LEU A 75 -7.30 -22.43 1.58
C LEU A 75 -6.50 -23.02 2.75
N GLU A 76 -5.26 -22.57 2.93
CA GLU A 76 -4.44 -22.86 4.10
C GLU A 76 -4.63 -21.76 5.16
N LEU A 77 -4.93 -22.16 6.40
CA LEU A 77 -5.01 -21.22 7.53
C LEU A 77 -3.60 -20.98 8.07
N PRO A 78 -3.17 -19.73 8.28
CA PRO A 78 -1.82 -19.41 8.77
C PRO A 78 -1.52 -19.87 10.20
N THR A 79 -2.56 -20.23 10.94
CA THR A 79 -2.61 -20.58 12.37
C THR A 79 -3.33 -21.93 12.51
N GLU A 80 -3.17 -22.59 13.66
CA GLU A 80 -3.95 -23.79 14.02
C GLU A 80 -5.44 -23.45 14.34
N ASP A 81 -5.99 -22.42 13.71
CA ASP A 81 -7.37 -22.00 13.91
C ASP A 81 -8.32 -23.03 13.28
N ASP A 82 -9.37 -23.43 14.01
CA ASP A 82 -10.42 -24.28 13.49
C ASP A 82 -11.42 -23.48 12.63
N TRP A 83 -11.60 -23.88 11.38
CA TRP A 83 -12.50 -23.21 10.41
C TRP A 83 -13.96 -23.11 10.88
N GLY A 84 -14.45 -24.12 11.60
CA GLY A 84 -15.79 -24.15 12.17
C GLY A 84 -15.97 -23.12 13.29
N GLU A 85 -14.93 -22.92 14.09
CA GLU A 85 -14.94 -21.98 15.22
C GLU A 85 -14.72 -20.52 14.81
N LEU A 86 -14.19 -20.28 13.61
CA LEU A 86 -14.03 -18.93 13.08
C LEU A 86 -15.37 -18.18 12.99
N THR A 87 -15.33 -16.87 13.14
CA THR A 87 -16.48 -16.03 12.82
C THR A 87 -16.69 -15.96 11.30
N SER A 88 -17.91 -15.63 10.87
CA SER A 88 -18.22 -15.42 9.44
C SER A 88 -17.33 -14.34 8.80
N GLN A 89 -16.91 -13.33 9.57
CA GLN A 89 -15.99 -12.29 9.10
C GLN A 89 -14.56 -12.81 8.89
N GLN A 90 -14.06 -13.66 9.80
CA GLN A 90 -12.73 -14.29 9.67
C GLN A 90 -12.68 -15.26 8.49
N ARG A 91 -13.70 -16.10 8.31
CA ARG A 91 -13.81 -16.99 7.14
C ARG A 91 -13.81 -16.19 5.84
N TRP A 92 -14.59 -15.11 5.78
CA TRP A 92 -14.60 -14.22 4.61
C TRP A 92 -13.22 -13.56 4.39
N TYR A 93 -12.55 -13.12 5.45
CA TYR A 93 -11.20 -12.53 5.36
C TYR A 93 -10.20 -13.52 4.76
N TYR A 94 -10.09 -14.75 5.28
CA TYR A 94 -9.16 -15.74 4.76
C TYR A 94 -9.48 -16.12 3.31
N LYS A 95 -10.76 -16.37 2.99
CA LYS A 95 -11.21 -16.66 1.61
C LYS A 95 -10.85 -15.56 0.62
N ASN A 96 -10.87 -14.29 1.05
CA ASN A 96 -10.67 -13.15 0.16
C ASN A 96 -9.28 -12.50 0.30
N ARG A 97 -8.44 -12.92 1.25
CA ARG A 97 -7.15 -12.28 1.55
C ARG A 97 -6.25 -12.26 0.33
N GLU A 98 -6.02 -13.41 -0.28
CA GLU A 98 -5.15 -13.54 -1.44
C GLU A 98 -5.67 -12.75 -2.63
N ASN A 99 -6.96 -12.88 -2.94
CA ASN A 99 -7.58 -12.12 -4.02
C ASN A 99 -7.48 -10.60 -3.77
N ARG A 100 -7.65 -10.13 -2.52
CA ARG A 100 -7.48 -8.71 -2.18
C ARG A 100 -6.03 -8.24 -2.28
N ILE A 101 -5.06 -9.09 -1.90
CA ILE A 101 -3.63 -8.82 -2.10
C ILE A 101 -3.34 -8.72 -3.60
N GLN A 102 -3.78 -9.69 -4.39
CA GLN A 102 -3.62 -9.72 -5.85
C GLN A 102 -4.26 -8.50 -6.50
N GLN A 103 -5.49 -8.13 -6.14
CA GLN A 103 -6.16 -6.93 -6.65
C GLN A 103 -5.41 -5.64 -6.30
N LYS A 104 -4.84 -5.56 -5.09
CA LYS A 104 -4.03 -4.40 -4.68
C LYS A 104 -2.73 -4.32 -5.49
N GLU A 105 -2.07 -5.45 -5.71
CA GLU A 105 -0.86 -5.52 -6.53
C GLU A 105 -1.15 -5.23 -8.01
N GLU A 106 -2.24 -5.76 -8.57
CA GLU A 106 -2.65 -5.48 -9.94
C GLU A 106 -3.01 -4.00 -10.12
N ARG A 107 -3.71 -3.41 -9.15
CA ARG A 107 -3.98 -1.96 -9.14
C ARG A 107 -2.69 -1.16 -9.12
N ARG A 108 -1.70 -1.54 -8.30
CA ARG A 108 -0.39 -0.89 -8.24
C ARG A 108 0.39 -1.04 -9.55
N ARG A 109 0.39 -2.23 -10.16
CA ARG A 109 1.00 -2.51 -11.47
C ARG A 109 0.35 -1.66 -12.57
N SER A 110 -0.97 -1.62 -12.61
CA SER A 110 -1.74 -0.79 -13.54
C SER A 110 -1.45 0.70 -13.36
N LEU A 111 -1.34 1.16 -12.11
CA LEU A 111 -0.99 2.56 -11.81
C LEU A 111 0.43 2.91 -12.25
N ARG A 112 1.41 2.01 -12.02
CA ARG A 112 2.78 2.18 -12.50
C ARG A 112 2.84 2.27 -14.02
N ARG A 113 2.21 1.34 -14.73
CA ARG A 113 2.11 1.36 -16.20
C ARG A 113 1.51 2.67 -16.72
N TRP A 114 0.39 3.09 -16.13
CA TRP A 114 -0.23 4.37 -16.47
C TRP A 114 0.71 5.55 -16.21
N PHE A 115 1.41 5.58 -15.08
CA PHE A 115 2.31 6.67 -14.72
C PHE A 115 3.53 6.75 -15.65
N THR A 116 4.15 5.62 -15.99
CA THR A 116 5.23 5.56 -16.98
C THR A 116 4.79 6.08 -18.34
N GLY A 117 3.64 5.62 -18.84
CA GLY A 117 3.07 6.11 -20.10
C GLY A 117 2.65 7.58 -20.02
N HIS A 118 2.17 8.05 -18.88
CA HIS A 118 1.86 9.47 -18.69
C HIS A 118 3.14 10.33 -18.75
N LYS A 119 4.23 9.88 -18.13
CA LYS A 119 5.54 10.55 -18.22
C LYS A 119 6.03 10.67 -19.65
N GLN A 120 6.08 9.54 -20.36
CA GLN A 120 6.58 9.46 -21.73
C GLN A 120 5.84 10.38 -22.71
N ASN A 121 4.53 10.59 -22.52
CA ASN A 121 3.71 11.36 -23.46
C ASN A 121 3.60 12.85 -23.13
N ASN A 122 4.01 13.29 -21.94
CA ASN A 122 3.68 14.65 -21.47
C ASN A 122 4.88 15.45 -20.95
N TYR A 123 5.99 14.80 -20.63
CA TYR A 123 7.10 15.50 -19.96
C TYR A 123 8.45 15.09 -20.52
N ASP A 124 9.28 16.10 -20.71
CA ASP A 124 10.72 16.00 -20.88
C ASP A 124 11.39 16.81 -19.75
N CYS A 125 12.67 16.62 -19.52
CA CYS A 125 13.42 17.41 -18.56
C CYS A 125 13.49 18.88 -19.02
N GLU A 126 12.97 19.81 -18.22
CA GLU A 126 12.99 21.24 -18.57
C GLU A 126 14.39 21.83 -18.74
N ARG A 127 15.42 21.21 -18.12
CA ARG A 127 16.80 21.71 -18.17
C ARG A 127 17.63 21.17 -19.34
N CYS A 128 17.36 19.94 -19.80
CA CYS A 128 18.24 19.27 -20.77
C CYS A 128 17.51 18.45 -21.84
N GLY A 129 16.17 18.44 -21.86
CA GLY A 129 15.38 17.73 -22.87
C GLY A 129 15.44 16.20 -22.80
N GLU A 130 15.94 15.61 -21.71
CA GLU A 130 15.86 14.16 -21.49
C GLU A 130 14.39 13.72 -21.44
N SER A 131 14.00 12.80 -22.31
CA SER A 131 12.61 12.36 -22.48
C SER A 131 12.32 10.97 -21.92
N ARG A 132 13.35 10.24 -21.50
CA ARG A 132 13.18 8.88 -20.98
C ARG A 132 12.42 8.87 -19.64
N PRO A 133 11.24 8.22 -19.54
CA PRO A 133 10.36 8.32 -18.38
C PRO A 133 10.97 7.75 -17.08
N GLU A 134 11.89 6.78 -17.17
CA GLU A 134 12.62 6.21 -16.05
C GLU A 134 13.67 7.17 -15.47
N CYS A 135 14.14 8.12 -16.27
CA CYS A 135 15.12 9.13 -15.87
C CYS A 135 14.48 10.38 -15.26
N LEU A 136 13.17 10.59 -15.46
CA LEU A 136 12.43 11.78 -15.03
C LEU A 136 11.93 11.70 -13.59
N ASP A 137 12.24 12.76 -12.84
CA ASP A 137 11.78 13.09 -11.50
C ASP A 137 10.91 14.36 -11.52
N PHE A 138 10.05 14.49 -10.51
CA PHE A 138 9.22 15.68 -10.30
C PHE A 138 9.76 16.45 -9.09
N HIS A 139 10.53 17.49 -9.37
CA HIS A 139 11.15 18.34 -8.36
C HIS A 139 10.14 19.36 -7.82
N HIS A 140 10.13 19.53 -6.51
CA HIS A 140 9.27 20.52 -5.85
C HIS A 140 10.13 21.72 -5.44
N THR A 141 9.64 22.92 -5.68
CA THR A 141 10.29 24.17 -5.27
C THR A 141 9.97 24.58 -3.82
N ASP A 142 8.98 23.94 -3.18
CA ASP A 142 8.50 24.26 -1.83
C ASP A 142 8.83 23.13 -0.81
N GLU A 143 8.77 23.43 0.49
CA GLU A 143 9.07 22.47 1.55
C GLU A 143 8.01 21.36 1.72
N LYS A 144 8.51 20.10 1.75
CA LYS A 144 7.86 18.87 2.26
C LYS A 144 6.45 18.57 1.76
N THR A 145 6.34 18.20 0.49
CA THR A 145 5.21 17.40 -0.01
C THR A 145 5.59 15.94 -0.22
N LEU A 146 4.58 15.08 -0.40
CA LEU A 146 4.77 13.66 -0.64
C LEU A 146 5.32 13.47 -2.06
N ASP A 147 6.52 12.90 -2.16
CA ASP A 147 7.12 12.50 -3.43
C ASP A 147 6.12 11.74 -4.32
N VAL A 148 5.98 12.17 -5.58
CA VAL A 148 5.09 11.59 -6.58
C VAL A 148 5.35 10.09 -6.73
N THR A 149 6.62 9.67 -6.65
CA THR A 149 7.01 8.25 -6.71
C THR A 149 6.43 7.47 -5.52
N ARG A 150 6.51 8.04 -4.32
CA ARG A 150 5.90 7.49 -3.12
C ARG A 150 4.37 7.40 -3.27
N MET A 151 3.70 8.38 -3.88
CA MET A 151 2.25 8.33 -4.12
C MET A 151 1.83 7.19 -5.05
N VAL A 152 2.61 6.92 -6.10
CA VAL A 152 2.38 5.79 -7.01
C VAL A 152 2.54 4.46 -6.26
N ASN A 153 3.60 4.32 -5.46
CA ASN A 153 3.86 3.11 -4.67
C ASN A 153 2.78 2.84 -3.59
N HIS A 154 2.22 3.90 -3.00
CA HIS A 154 1.09 3.78 -2.06
C HIS A 154 -0.26 3.55 -2.74
N GLY A 155 -0.36 3.63 -4.07
CA GLY A 155 -1.60 3.39 -4.81
C GLY A 155 -2.60 4.54 -4.75
N CYS A 156 -2.12 5.79 -4.59
CA CYS A 156 -2.95 6.99 -4.61
C CYS A 156 -3.75 7.10 -5.93
N SER A 157 -4.85 7.87 -5.90
CA SER A 157 -5.67 8.07 -7.09
C SER A 157 -4.92 8.90 -8.15
N LYS A 158 -5.20 8.61 -9.44
CA LYS A 158 -4.62 9.36 -10.57
C LYS A 158 -4.82 10.87 -10.43
N LYS A 159 -6.02 11.30 -10.03
CA LYS A 159 -6.35 12.72 -9.81
C LYS A 159 -5.41 13.37 -8.79
N ARG A 160 -5.13 12.70 -7.67
CA ARG A 160 -4.24 13.22 -6.63
C ARG A 160 -2.80 13.32 -7.15
N ILE A 161 -2.35 12.32 -7.90
CA ILE A 161 -1.01 12.30 -8.51
C ILE A 161 -0.86 13.46 -9.51
N LEU A 162 -1.83 13.67 -10.40
CA LEU A 162 -1.82 14.78 -11.36
C LEU A 162 -1.82 16.15 -10.68
N SER A 163 -2.57 16.29 -9.60
CA SER A 163 -2.59 17.53 -8.81
C SER A 163 -1.24 17.83 -8.16
N GLU A 164 -0.49 16.80 -7.77
CA GLU A 164 0.87 16.98 -7.23
C GLU A 164 1.83 17.36 -8.36
N ILE A 165 1.80 16.63 -9.48
CA ILE A 165 2.65 16.90 -10.65
C ILE A 165 2.51 18.35 -11.14
N GLY A 166 1.30 18.91 -11.12
CA GLY A 166 1.07 20.31 -11.53
C GLY A 166 1.76 21.35 -10.64
N ARG A 167 2.30 20.96 -9.49
CA ARG A 167 3.10 21.79 -8.58
C ARG A 167 4.60 21.46 -8.66
N CYS A 168 4.99 20.54 -9.53
CA CYS A 168 6.36 20.09 -9.68
C CYS A 168 6.95 20.52 -11.01
N THR A 169 8.27 20.63 -11.04
CA THR A 169 9.06 20.80 -12.25
C THR A 169 9.60 19.44 -12.71
N PRO A 170 9.25 18.94 -13.92
CA PRO A 170 9.82 17.72 -14.47
C PRO A 170 11.29 17.94 -14.86
N ILE A 171 12.18 17.18 -14.21
CA ILE A 171 13.63 17.23 -14.47
C ILE A 171 14.22 15.82 -14.42
N CYS A 172 15.31 15.57 -15.14
CA CYS A 172 15.98 14.28 -15.07
C CYS A 172 16.83 14.14 -13.80
N ALA A 173 17.11 12.90 -13.39
CA ALA A 173 17.88 12.58 -12.19
C ALA A 173 19.26 13.29 -12.14
N ASN A 174 19.94 13.40 -13.28
CA ASN A 174 21.20 14.14 -13.38
C ASN A 174 21.02 15.63 -13.05
N CYS A 175 20.01 16.29 -13.65
CA CYS A 175 19.71 17.70 -13.41
C CYS A 175 19.22 17.94 -11.98
N HIS A 176 18.44 17.02 -11.42
CA HIS A 176 17.95 17.08 -10.05
C HIS A 176 19.09 17.08 -9.01
N ARG A 177 20.14 16.28 -9.24
CA ARG A 177 21.32 16.27 -8.38
C ARG A 177 22.13 17.55 -8.44
N LYS A 178 22.27 18.15 -9.64
CA LYS A 178 22.96 19.44 -9.80
C LYS A 178 22.24 20.53 -9.04
N LEU A 179 20.91 20.56 -9.13
CA LEU A 179 20.03 21.45 -8.38
C LEU A 179 20.24 21.34 -6.87
N HIS A 180 20.10 20.14 -6.31
CA HIS A 180 20.28 19.98 -4.86
C HIS A 180 21.69 20.33 -4.37
N ALA A 181 22.72 20.15 -5.21
CA ALA A 181 24.07 20.56 -4.88
C ALA A 181 24.26 22.09 -4.91
N GLU A 182 23.45 22.81 -5.69
CA GLU A 182 23.42 24.28 -5.75
C GLU A 182 22.62 24.86 -4.56
N ASP A 183 21.48 24.26 -4.21
CA ASP A 183 20.58 24.74 -3.15
C ASP A 183 21.11 24.49 -1.74
N TYR A 184 21.91 23.43 -1.55
CA TYR A 184 22.51 23.07 -0.27
C TYR A 184 24.02 22.91 -0.43
N PRO A 185 24.79 24.03 -0.46
CA PRO A 185 26.22 23.94 -0.30
C PRO A 185 26.50 23.31 1.07
N THR A 186 27.03 22.09 1.07
CA THR A 186 27.34 21.33 2.28
C THR A 186 28.08 22.21 3.29
N GLN A 187 27.41 22.59 4.37
CA GLN A 187 28.08 23.25 5.50
C GLN A 187 29.10 22.25 6.05
N ARG A 188 30.38 22.58 5.93
CA ARG A 188 31.46 21.77 6.50
C ARG A 188 31.33 21.79 8.01
N THR A 189 30.96 20.68 8.62
CA THR A 189 31.05 20.50 10.08
C THR A 189 32.29 19.65 10.39
N ASP A 190 33.02 19.98 11.45
CA ASP A 190 34.31 19.35 11.83
C ASP A 190 34.24 17.86 12.21
N SER A 191 33.07 17.25 12.11
CA SER A 191 32.73 15.87 12.50
C SER A 191 32.54 14.92 11.31
N GLU A 192 33.10 15.24 10.14
CA GLU A 192 33.05 14.35 8.97
C GLU A 192 33.98 13.13 9.09
N PRO A 193 33.61 11.96 8.53
CA PRO A 193 34.48 10.80 8.45
C PRO A 193 35.80 11.17 7.75
N PRO A 194 36.92 10.47 8.01
CA PRO A 194 38.24 10.88 7.53
C PRO A 194 38.19 11.19 6.03
N LEU A 195 38.53 12.44 5.67
CA LEU A 195 38.57 13.01 4.31
C LEU A 195 39.10 12.02 3.26
N ASP A 196 39.98 11.15 3.71
CA ASP A 196 40.69 10.10 3.01
C ASP A 196 39.82 9.04 2.27
N ARG A 197 38.64 8.65 2.79
CA ARG A 197 37.76 7.64 2.14
C ARG A 197 36.80 8.25 1.13
N ARG A 198 36.18 9.39 1.45
CA ARG A 198 35.36 10.13 0.49
C ARG A 198 36.20 10.63 -0.68
N MET A 199 37.43 11.09 -0.40
CA MET A 199 38.38 11.50 -1.44
C MET A 199 38.82 10.32 -2.32
N LEU A 200 38.94 9.10 -1.78
CA LEU A 200 39.21 7.90 -2.58
C LEU A 200 38.11 7.67 -3.64
N VAL A 201 36.85 7.77 -3.22
CA VAL A 201 35.69 7.61 -4.12
C VAL A 201 35.64 8.74 -5.15
N LEU A 202 35.86 9.99 -4.74
CA LEU A 202 35.86 11.14 -5.64
C LEU A 202 36.99 11.08 -6.67
N ARG A 203 38.23 10.77 -6.24
CA ARG A 203 39.37 10.57 -7.15
C ARG A 203 39.07 9.45 -8.15
N ARG A 204 38.53 8.33 -7.69
CA ARG A 204 38.16 7.23 -8.59
C ARG A 204 37.15 7.67 -9.66
N LYS A 205 36.15 8.49 -9.30
CA LYS A 205 35.20 9.05 -10.28
C LYS A 205 35.90 9.95 -11.30
N GLN A 206 36.89 10.75 -10.86
CA GLN A 206 37.67 11.62 -11.74
C GLN A 206 38.59 10.81 -12.66
N ASP A 207 39.26 9.78 -12.14
CA ASP A 207 40.19 8.93 -12.89
C ASP A 207 39.50 8.14 -14.01
N LEU A 208 38.24 7.73 -13.78
CA LEU A 208 37.42 7.04 -14.77
C LEU A 208 36.85 7.97 -15.84
N GLY A 209 36.93 9.29 -15.66
CA GLY A 209 36.65 10.28 -16.69
C GLY A 209 35.17 10.54 -17.03
N GLY A 210 34.24 9.66 -16.65
CA GLY A 210 32.80 9.88 -16.89
C GLY A 210 31.95 8.62 -16.84
N CYS A 211 30.72 8.74 -17.34
CA CYS A 211 29.78 7.64 -17.47
C CYS A 211 30.19 6.68 -18.60
N ASN A 212 30.12 5.37 -18.36
CA ASN A 212 30.43 4.34 -19.36
C ASN A 212 29.39 4.23 -20.49
N ARG A 213 28.26 4.95 -20.41
CA ARG A 213 27.11 4.79 -21.33
C ARG A 213 26.69 6.09 -22.03
N CYS A 214 27.25 7.23 -21.64
CA CYS A 214 26.99 8.53 -22.27
C CYS A 214 28.08 9.54 -21.90
N ASP A 215 28.06 10.72 -22.51
CA ASP A 215 29.07 11.78 -22.32
C ASP A 215 28.96 12.55 -20.98
N ALA A 216 28.18 12.03 -20.02
CA ALA A 216 28.04 12.67 -18.72
C ALA A 216 29.34 12.50 -17.90
N THR A 217 30.01 13.61 -17.60
CA THR A 217 31.28 13.64 -16.85
C THR A 217 31.17 14.28 -15.48
N ASP A 218 30.07 14.97 -15.17
CA ASP A 218 29.89 15.69 -13.90
C ASP A 218 29.87 14.71 -12.71
N PRO A 219 30.87 14.75 -11.79
CA PRO A 219 30.98 13.78 -10.70
C PRO A 219 29.77 13.75 -9.75
N ARG A 220 28.99 14.84 -9.69
CA ARG A 220 27.75 14.93 -8.88
C ARG A 220 26.65 14.03 -9.43
N CYS A 221 26.70 13.74 -10.73
CA CYS A 221 25.71 12.92 -11.42
C CYS A 221 26.13 11.45 -11.54
N LEU A 222 27.37 11.08 -11.19
CA LEU A 222 27.91 9.73 -11.37
C LEU A 222 27.71 8.84 -10.14
N ASP A 223 27.35 7.58 -10.37
CA ASP A 223 27.19 6.50 -9.39
C ASP A 223 27.95 5.25 -9.80
N PHE A 224 28.37 4.47 -8.81
CA PHE A 224 28.95 3.15 -9.02
C PHE A 224 27.83 2.12 -9.12
N HIS A 225 27.70 1.53 -10.31
CA HIS A 225 26.79 0.44 -10.62
C HIS A 225 27.51 -0.90 -10.44
N HIS A 226 26.81 -1.88 -9.85
CA HIS A 226 27.34 -3.22 -9.67
C HIS A 226 26.57 -4.18 -10.60
N PRO A 227 27.20 -4.74 -11.63
CA PRO A 227 26.52 -5.63 -12.58
C PRO A 227 26.07 -6.96 -11.95
N ASP A 228 26.74 -7.43 -10.88
CA ASP A 228 26.44 -8.72 -10.24
C ASP A 228 25.42 -8.65 -9.07
N GLY A 229 24.76 -7.50 -8.85
CA GLY A 229 23.58 -7.38 -7.99
C GLY A 229 23.76 -7.59 -6.47
N LYS A 230 24.94 -7.97 -5.96
CA LYS A 230 25.20 -8.15 -4.52
C LYS A 230 26.58 -7.68 -4.08
N ALA A 231 26.64 -6.46 -3.59
CA ALA A 231 27.66 -5.99 -2.65
C ALA A 231 27.12 -4.80 -1.82
N ALA A 232 27.74 -4.53 -0.68
CA ALA A 232 27.42 -3.33 0.10
C ALA A 232 27.75 -2.11 -0.76
N GLY A 233 26.74 -1.31 -1.15
CA GLY A 233 26.98 -0.14 -1.99
C GLY A 233 28.08 0.74 -1.41
N ILE A 234 28.98 1.24 -2.26
CA ILE A 234 30.16 2.02 -1.86
C ILE A 234 29.83 3.13 -0.84
N ALA A 235 28.69 3.80 -1.00
CA ALA A 235 28.20 4.81 -0.06
C ALA A 235 28.02 4.25 1.37
N ARG A 236 27.45 3.05 1.49
CA ARG A 236 27.31 2.34 2.76
C ARG A 236 28.67 1.92 3.31
N MET A 237 29.58 1.41 2.48
CA MET A 237 30.93 1.05 2.94
C MET A 237 31.70 2.24 3.53
N VAL A 238 31.54 3.42 2.93
CA VAL A 238 32.13 4.66 3.44
C VAL A 238 31.49 5.06 4.77
N ALA A 239 30.15 4.97 4.89
CA ALA A 239 29.43 5.26 6.12
C ALA A 239 29.77 4.29 7.25
N ASP A 240 29.89 3.00 6.93
CA ASP A 240 30.27 1.92 7.85
C ASP A 240 31.80 1.91 8.12
N THR A 241 32.52 2.93 7.65
CA THR A 241 33.96 3.16 7.89
C THR A 241 34.89 2.01 7.47
N GLN A 242 34.48 1.21 6.48
CA GLN A 242 35.20 0.02 6.02
C GLN A 242 36.66 0.32 5.63
N PRO A 243 37.58 -0.67 5.70
CA PRO A 243 38.98 -0.48 5.32
C PRO A 243 39.12 0.00 3.88
N ARG A 244 40.11 0.87 3.61
CA ARG A 244 40.31 1.46 2.26
C ARG A 244 40.50 0.41 1.18
N ASP A 245 41.22 -0.67 1.48
CA ASP A 245 41.47 -1.74 0.51
C ASP A 245 40.20 -2.55 0.19
N ALA A 246 39.26 -2.65 1.15
CA ALA A 246 37.96 -3.25 0.88
C ALA A 246 37.14 -2.35 -0.07
N ILE A 247 37.15 -1.03 0.16
CA ILE A 247 36.49 -0.06 -0.73
C ILE A 247 37.12 -0.08 -2.13
N ARG A 248 38.45 -0.14 -2.24
CA ARG A 248 39.16 -0.25 -3.53
C ARG A 248 38.75 -1.51 -4.30
N ARG A 249 38.79 -2.66 -3.65
CA ARG A 249 38.37 -3.95 -4.25
C ARG A 249 36.94 -3.91 -4.76
N GLU A 250 36.04 -3.23 -4.04
CA GLU A 250 34.67 -3.07 -4.49
C GLU A 250 34.57 -2.10 -5.68
N LEU A 251 35.28 -0.98 -5.63
CA LEU A 251 35.33 0.00 -6.74
C LEU A 251 35.84 -0.61 -8.05
N ASP A 252 36.75 -1.58 -7.99
CA ASP A 252 37.28 -2.26 -9.17
C ASP A 252 36.26 -3.20 -9.83
N ARG A 253 35.20 -3.57 -9.12
CA ARG A 253 34.08 -4.38 -9.62
C ARG A 253 32.90 -3.53 -10.08
N CYS A 254 32.99 -2.21 -9.94
CA CYS A 254 31.92 -1.28 -10.27
C CYS A 254 32.10 -0.67 -11.66
N GLU A 255 31.00 -0.47 -12.37
CA GLU A 255 30.94 0.42 -13.53
C GLU A 255 30.51 1.83 -13.10
N LEU A 256 31.07 2.88 -13.74
CA LEU A 256 30.67 4.25 -13.45
C LEU A 256 29.57 4.68 -14.41
N LEU A 257 28.37 4.92 -13.89
CA LEU A 257 27.21 5.35 -14.67
C LEU A 257 26.66 6.67 -14.14
N CYS A 258 26.17 7.55 -15.02
CA CYS A 258 25.38 8.69 -14.55
C CYS A 258 24.03 8.24 -14.01
N ALA A 259 23.38 9.05 -13.17
CA ALA A 259 22.13 8.69 -12.51
C ALA A 259 21.02 8.29 -13.50
N ASN A 260 20.94 8.94 -14.66
CA ASN A 260 20.01 8.57 -15.73
C ASN A 260 20.32 7.17 -16.29
N CYS A 261 21.56 6.91 -16.69
CA CYS A 261 21.97 5.61 -17.22
C CYS A 261 21.84 4.51 -16.17
N HIS A 262 22.22 4.78 -14.92
CA HIS A 262 22.10 3.85 -13.82
C HIS A 262 20.65 3.41 -13.58
N ARG A 263 19.69 4.35 -13.61
CA ARG A 263 18.26 4.02 -13.50
C ARG A 263 17.75 3.19 -14.67
N ARG A 264 18.24 3.47 -15.87
CA ARG A 264 17.87 2.70 -17.06
C ARG A 264 18.32 1.23 -16.95
N GLU A 265 19.52 0.96 -16.47
CA GLU A 265 20.00 -0.42 -16.26
C GLU A 265 19.09 -1.16 -15.25
N HIS A 266 18.83 -0.57 -14.08
CA HIS A 266 17.92 -1.19 -13.09
C HIS A 266 16.47 -1.33 -13.56
N HIS A 267 16.02 -0.49 -14.49
CA HIS A 267 14.71 -0.64 -15.13
C HIS A 267 14.70 -1.78 -16.16
N ALA A 268 15.81 -2.00 -16.87
CA ALA A 268 15.93 -3.08 -17.85
C ALA A 268 16.07 -4.46 -17.18
N ASP A 269 16.71 -4.52 -16.01
CA ASP A 269 16.92 -5.76 -15.24
C ASP A 269 15.73 -6.15 -14.35
N GLY A 270 14.71 -5.30 -14.25
CA GLY A 270 13.61 -5.39 -13.28
C GLY A 270 12.22 -5.71 -13.87
N ASP A 271 12.12 -6.09 -15.14
CA ASP A 271 10.88 -6.49 -15.82
C ASP A 271 10.73 -8.02 -15.93
#